data_AF-A0A2R6KYV2-F1
#
_entry.id   AF-A0A2R6KYV2-F1
#
_cell.length_a   1.000
_cell.length_b   1.000
_cell.length_c   1.000
_cell.angle_alpha   90.00
_cell.angle_beta   90.00
_cell.angle_gamma   90.00
#
_symmetry.space_group_name_H-M   'P 1'
#
loop_
_entity.id
_entity.type
_entity.pdbx_description
1 polymer ?
#
loop_
_entity_poly.entity_id
_entity_poly.type
_entity_poly.pdbx_seq_one_letter_code
_entity_poly.pdbx_strand_id
1 'polypeptide(L)'
;MLVCSPPDNLEAPTPRGFAVTDGTWQCDVAQYEGFLAAIGGVEAPVACDGDCYVVGSRIEGFIAERQAAGEWTESLTEEHPDVESLWEIEALALFFRRCQADREKAAATVPGDSAV
;
A
#
# COMPACT_ATOMS: atom_id res chain seq x y z
N MET A 1 -5.09 -6.95 8.82
CA MET A 1 -3.62 -6.82 8.69
C MET A 1 -3.14 -7.55 7.44
N LEU A 2 -2.48 -6.83 6.54
CA LEU A 2 -1.82 -7.36 5.35
C LEU A 2 -0.31 -7.37 5.57
N VAL A 3 0.39 -8.23 4.82
CA VAL A 3 1.84 -8.40 4.96
C VAL A 3 2.54 -8.49 3.60
N CYS A 4 3.76 -7.96 3.52
CA CYS A 4 4.71 -8.17 2.43
C CYS A 4 6.16 -8.04 2.93
N SER A 5 7.13 -8.24 2.06
CA SER A 5 8.53 -7.95 2.35
C SER A 5 8.73 -6.44 2.50
N PRO A 6 9.57 -5.96 3.40
CA PRO A 6 9.96 -4.55 3.43
C PRO A 6 10.79 -4.18 2.18
N PRO A 7 10.77 -2.92 1.73
CA PRO A 7 11.75 -2.41 0.80
C PRO A 7 13.15 -2.37 1.43
N ASP A 8 14.19 -2.51 0.61
CA ASP A 8 15.58 -2.65 1.06
C ASP A 8 16.10 -1.41 1.82
N ASN A 9 15.46 -0.26 1.61
CA ASN A 9 15.77 1.03 2.19
C ASN A 9 14.71 1.52 3.20
N LEU A 10 13.85 0.63 3.71
CA LEU A 10 12.89 1.00 4.75
C LEU A 10 13.65 1.26 6.07
N GLU A 11 13.99 2.51 6.33
CA GLU A 11 14.55 2.92 7.61
C GLU A 11 13.41 3.11 8.63
N ALA A 12 13.55 2.49 9.81
CA ALA A 12 12.65 2.75 10.93
C ALA A 12 12.90 4.17 11.48
N PRO A 13 11.86 4.92 11.87
CA PRO A 13 10.50 4.46 12.17
C PRO A 13 9.62 4.24 10.93
N THR A 14 8.60 3.38 11.05
CA THR A 14 7.48 3.32 10.11
C THR A 14 6.34 4.22 10.63
N PRO A 15 5.47 4.76 9.75
CA PRO A 15 4.34 5.55 10.21
C PRO A 15 3.35 4.69 11.02
N ARG A 16 2.40 5.33 11.72
CA ARG A 16 1.28 4.67 12.41
C ARG A 16 0.64 3.64 11.48
N GLY A 17 0.07 2.55 11.99
CA GLY A 17 -0.56 1.51 11.17
C GLY A 17 0.41 0.59 10.41
N PHE A 18 1.72 0.88 10.43
CA PHE A 18 2.76 0.03 9.85
C PHE A 18 3.73 -0.48 10.90
N ALA A 19 4.20 -1.71 10.71
CA ALA A 19 5.23 -2.32 11.54
C ALA A 19 6.14 -3.22 10.70
N VAL A 20 7.42 -3.30 11.07
CA VAL A 20 8.32 -4.35 10.57
C VAL A 20 8.54 -5.36 11.69
N THR A 21 8.09 -6.60 11.51
CA THR A 21 8.23 -7.68 12.49
C THR A 21 8.79 -8.91 11.78
N ASP A 22 9.89 -9.46 12.30
CA ASP A 22 10.55 -10.67 11.77
C ASP A 22 10.82 -10.61 10.25
N GLY A 23 11.31 -9.46 9.76
CA GLY A 23 11.59 -9.26 8.34
C GLY A 23 10.36 -9.14 7.44
N THR A 24 9.17 -9.01 8.04
CA THR A 24 7.89 -8.81 7.35
C THR A 24 7.38 -7.40 7.62
N TRP A 25 7.04 -6.68 6.57
CA TRP A 25 6.35 -5.40 6.66
C TRP A 25 4.85 -5.66 6.74
N GLN A 26 4.22 -5.15 7.80
CA GLN A 26 2.82 -5.34 8.14
C GLN A 26 2.09 -4.00 8.04
N CYS A 27 0.88 -4.02 7.51
CA CYS A 27 -0.01 -2.87 7.43
C CYS A 27 -1.38 -3.24 8.00
N ASP A 28 -1.89 -2.44 8.94
CA ASP A 28 -3.27 -2.55 9.38
C ASP A 28 -4.21 -1.74 8.47
N VAL A 29 -4.47 -2.28 7.28
CA VAL A 29 -5.37 -1.66 6.28
C VAL A 29 -6.77 -1.31 6.78
N ALA A 30 -7.26 -1.96 7.83
CA ALA A 30 -8.55 -1.61 8.42
C ALA A 30 -8.55 -0.20 9.03
N GLN A 31 -7.39 0.27 9.49
CA GLN A 31 -7.20 1.65 9.97
C GLN A 31 -7.38 2.69 8.87
N TYR A 32 -7.23 2.30 7.60
CA TYR A 32 -7.24 3.17 6.43
C TYR A 32 -8.47 2.97 5.54
N GLU A 33 -9.50 2.29 6.03
CA GLU A 33 -10.62 1.81 5.20
C GLU A 33 -11.33 2.95 4.45
N GLY A 34 -11.63 4.07 5.10
CA GLY A 34 -12.29 5.21 4.47
C GLY A 34 -11.40 5.90 3.43
N PHE A 35 -10.10 6.05 3.71
CA PHE A 35 -9.15 6.56 2.72
C PHE A 35 -9.04 5.63 1.49
N LEU A 36 -8.93 4.32 1.73
CA LEU A 36 -8.82 3.31 0.67
C LEU A 36 -10.11 3.18 -0.13
N ALA A 37 -11.28 3.32 0.48
CA ALA A 37 -12.55 3.35 -0.23
C ALA A 37 -12.67 4.61 -1.10
N ALA A 38 -12.25 5.77 -0.58
CA ALA A 38 -12.33 7.05 -1.30
C ALA A 38 -11.39 7.11 -2.51
N ILE A 39 -10.14 6.67 -2.35
CA ILE A 39 -9.09 6.83 -3.39
C ILE A 39 -8.81 5.50 -4.09
N GLY A 40 -8.64 4.44 -3.32
CA GLY A 40 -8.35 3.09 -3.81
C GLY A 40 -9.53 2.46 -4.53
N GLY A 41 -10.76 2.98 -4.35
CA GLY A 41 -11.99 2.55 -5.05
C GLY A 41 -12.27 1.05 -4.91
N VAL A 42 -11.89 0.49 -3.76
CA VAL A 42 -12.19 -0.87 -3.31
C VAL A 42 -12.82 -0.78 -1.95
N GLU A 43 -13.93 -1.48 -1.77
CA GLU A 43 -14.55 -1.67 -0.47
C GLU A 43 -13.81 -2.78 0.29
N ALA A 44 -13.72 -2.65 1.61
CA ALA A 44 -13.09 -3.68 2.42
C ALA A 44 -13.88 -5.01 2.35
N PRO A 45 -13.19 -6.17 2.51
CA PRO A 45 -11.76 -6.30 2.81
C PRO A 45 -10.89 -6.23 1.55
N VAL A 46 -9.88 -5.35 1.57
CA VAL A 46 -8.83 -5.33 0.54
C VAL A 46 -8.03 -6.63 0.65
N ALA A 47 -8.13 -7.48 -0.37
CA ALA A 47 -7.35 -8.71 -0.44
C ALA A 47 -6.03 -8.44 -1.15
N CYS A 48 -5.00 -9.23 -0.88
CA CYS A 48 -3.78 -9.14 -1.69
C CYS A 48 -3.95 -9.72 -3.11
N ASP A 49 -5.12 -10.29 -3.43
CA ASP A 49 -5.40 -10.97 -4.71
C ASP A 49 -5.96 -10.01 -5.76
N GLY A 50 -5.12 -9.57 -6.70
CA GLY A 50 -5.46 -8.60 -7.74
C GLY A 50 -5.51 -7.15 -7.24
N ASP A 51 -5.99 -6.92 -6.01
CA ASP A 51 -6.27 -5.55 -5.54
C ASP A 51 -5.00 -4.76 -5.21
N CYS A 52 -3.88 -5.39 -4.84
CA CYS A 52 -2.64 -4.65 -4.51
C CYS A 52 -2.16 -3.75 -5.64
N TYR A 53 -2.18 -4.25 -6.88
CA TYR A 53 -1.78 -3.44 -8.04
C TYR A 53 -2.75 -2.28 -8.24
N VAL A 54 -4.06 -2.55 -8.25
CA VAL A 54 -5.10 -1.55 -8.50
C VAL A 54 -5.09 -0.45 -7.44
N VAL A 55 -5.04 -0.85 -6.17
CA VAL A 55 -5.00 0.06 -5.02
C VAL A 55 -3.71 0.87 -5.03
N GLY A 56 -2.56 0.21 -5.19
CA GLY A 56 -1.26 0.88 -5.26
C GLY A 56 -1.21 1.93 -6.37
N SER A 57 -1.60 1.57 -7.59
CA SER A 57 -1.62 2.49 -8.74
C SER A 57 -2.59 3.66 -8.55
N ARG A 58 -3.73 3.46 -7.89
CA ARG A 58 -4.67 4.55 -7.59
C ARG A 58 -4.11 5.53 -6.56
N ILE A 59 -3.47 5.04 -5.51
CA ILE A 59 -2.81 5.88 -4.51
C ILE A 59 -1.63 6.63 -5.14
N GLU A 60 -0.79 5.97 -5.94
CA GLU A 60 0.30 6.62 -6.68
C GLU A 60 -0.22 7.72 -7.63
N GLY A 61 -1.33 7.46 -8.33
CA GLY A 61 -2.01 8.44 -9.17
C GLY A 61 -2.51 9.65 -8.38
N PHE A 62 -3.15 9.41 -7.23
CA PHE A 62 -3.59 10.48 -6.32
C PHE A 62 -2.42 11.35 -5.85
N ILE A 63 -1.32 10.74 -5.40
CA ILE A 63 -0.11 11.46 -4.98
C ILE A 63 0.40 12.35 -6.12
N ALA A 64 0.58 11.76 -7.31
CA ALA A 64 1.12 12.47 -8.47
C ALA A 64 0.23 13.64 -8.91
N GLU A 65 -1.09 13.45 -8.91
CA GLU A 65 -2.06 14.50 -9.26
C GLU A 65 -2.00 15.68 -8.28
N ARG A 66 -2.04 15.39 -6.97
CA ARG A 66 -1.96 16.44 -5.94
C ARG A 66 -0.63 17.17 -5.94
N GLN A 67 0.48 16.46 -6.15
CA GLN A 67 1.79 17.08 -6.30
C GLN A 67 1.86 18.00 -7.53
N ALA A 68 1.34 17.55 -8.68
CA ALA A 68 1.32 18.35 -9.90
C ALA A 68 0.45 19.60 -9.78
N ALA A 69 -0.64 19.54 -8.99
CA ALA A 69 -1.51 20.67 -8.69
C ALA A 69 -0.93 21.63 -7.63
N GLY A 70 0.15 21.26 -6.94
CA GLY A 70 0.70 22.03 -5.81
C GLY A 70 -0.14 21.92 -4.53
N GLU A 71 -0.97 20.87 -4.43
CA GLU A 71 -1.90 20.60 -3.34
C GLU A 71 -1.39 19.52 -2.36
N TRP A 72 -0.15 19.04 -2.55
CA TRP A 72 0.48 18.05 -1.66
C TRP A 72 0.94 18.70 -0.34
N THR A 73 -0.03 19.04 0.51
CA THR A 73 0.17 19.71 1.79
C THR A 73 -0.54 18.97 2.90
N GLU A 74 -0.14 19.20 4.16
CA GLU A 74 -0.71 18.52 5.33
C GLU A 74 -2.24 18.68 5.46
N SER A 75 -2.82 19.74 4.87
CA SER A 75 -4.27 19.91 4.81
C SER A 75 -5.02 18.77 4.11
N LEU A 76 -4.37 17.97 3.25
CA LEU A 76 -4.99 16.78 2.66
C LEU A 76 -5.40 15.74 3.71
N THR A 77 -4.72 15.71 4.86
CA THR A 77 -5.07 14.80 5.96
C THR A 77 -6.38 15.23 6.65
N GLU A 78 -6.78 16.50 6.53
CA GLU A 78 -8.05 16.99 7.08
C GLU A 78 -9.26 16.45 6.30
N GLU A 79 -9.09 16.19 4.99
CA GLU A 79 -10.12 15.61 4.12
C GLU A 79 -10.24 14.08 4.28
N HIS A 80 -9.20 13.45 4.85
CA HIS A 80 -9.07 12.01 4.99
C HIS A 80 -8.65 11.64 6.42
N PRO A 81 -9.60 11.60 7.38
CA PRO A 81 -9.28 11.47 8.81
C PRO A 81 -8.61 10.15 9.20
N ASP A 82 -8.65 9.15 8.32
CA ASP A 82 -8.00 7.86 8.52
C ASP A 82 -6.48 7.92 8.31
N VAL A 83 -5.96 8.99 7.72
CA VAL A 83 -4.52 9.24 7.56
C VAL A 83 -4.11 10.49 8.35
N GLU A 84 -3.08 10.37 9.19
CA GLU A 84 -2.62 11.46 10.06
C GLU A 84 -1.42 12.23 9.49
N SER A 85 -0.84 11.76 8.38
CA SER A 85 0.28 12.42 7.70
C SER A 85 0.36 12.04 6.22
N LEU A 86 0.98 12.89 5.41
CA LEU A 86 1.29 12.55 4.00
C LEU A 86 2.18 11.31 3.88
N TRP A 87 3.03 11.07 4.88
CA TRP A 87 3.90 9.91 4.93
C TRP A 87 3.13 8.59 5.08
N GLU A 88 1.98 8.58 5.77
CA GLU A 88 1.10 7.40 5.80
C GLU A 88 0.55 7.06 4.40
N ILE A 89 0.23 8.07 3.60
CA ILE A 89 -0.28 7.89 2.23
C ILE A 89 0.82 7.32 1.32
N GLU A 90 2.04 7.87 1.41
CA GLU A 90 3.21 7.37 0.69
C GLU A 90 3.56 5.93 1.10
N ALA A 91 3.50 5.63 2.41
CA ALA A 91 3.74 4.30 2.93
C ALA A 91 2.69 3.28 2.43
N LEU A 92 1.42 3.65 2.33
CA LEU A 92 0.38 2.81 1.73
C LEU A 92 0.69 2.50 0.26
N ALA A 93 1.05 3.51 -0.53
CA ALA A 93 1.40 3.32 -1.94
C ALA A 93 2.57 2.34 -2.10
N LEU A 94 3.64 2.57 -1.32
CA LEU A 94 4.83 1.72 -1.30
C LEU A 94 4.53 0.29 -0.84
N PHE A 95 3.68 0.14 0.18
CA PHE A 95 3.26 -1.15 0.72
C PHE A 95 2.53 -1.98 -0.33
N PHE A 96 1.50 -1.41 -0.98
CA PHE A 96 0.73 -2.12 -2.00
C PHE A 96 1.58 -2.48 -3.22
N ARG A 97 2.48 -1.59 -3.65
CA ARG A 97 3.45 -1.89 -4.70
C ARG A 97 4.35 -3.07 -4.34
N ARG A 98 4.77 -3.16 -3.07
CA ARG A 98 5.63 -4.26 -2.63
C ARG A 98 4.87 -5.58 -2.47
N CYS A 99 3.63 -5.54 -1.98
CA CYS A 99 2.74 -6.70 -2.03
C CYS A 99 2.60 -7.24 -3.45
N GLN A 100 2.40 -6.37 -4.45
CA GLN A 100 2.32 -6.79 -5.85
C GLN A 100 3.63 -7.43 -6.34
N ALA A 101 4.78 -6.79 -6.08
CA ALA A 101 6.08 -7.32 -6.52
C ALA A 101 6.41 -8.69 -5.89
N ASP A 102 6.06 -8.90 -4.62
CA ASP A 102 6.25 -10.19 -3.95
C ASP A 102 5.37 -11.28 -4.56
N ARG A 103 4.15 -10.92 -4.99
CA ARG A 103 3.26 -11.85 -5.71
C ARG A 103 3.78 -12.21 -7.09
N GLU A 104 4.28 -11.24 -7.85
CA GLU A 104 4.90 -11.49 -9.16
C GLU A 104 6.11 -12.43 -9.03
N LYS A 105 6.93 -12.24 -7.99
CA LYS A 105 8.03 -13.17 -7.67
C LYS A 105 7.52 -14.57 -7.31
N ALA A 106 6.49 -14.67 -6.48
CA ALA A 106 5.90 -15.95 -6.10
C ALA A 106 5.33 -16.70 -7.31
N ALA A 107 4.59 -16.00 -8.19
CA ALA A 107 4.03 -16.57 -9.41
C ALA A 107 5.11 -17.05 -10.39
N ALA A 108 6.21 -16.30 -10.52
CA ALA A 108 7.36 -16.69 -11.34
C ALA A 108 8.13 -17.91 -10.77
N THR A 109 7.97 -18.21 -9.48
CA THR A 109 8.67 -19.29 -8.78
C THR A 109 7.89 -20.61 -8.78
N VAL A 110 6.61 -20.62 -9.21
CA VAL A 110 5.86 -21.88 -9.40
C VAL A 110 6.40 -22.58 -10.67
N PRO A 111 7.13 -23.71 -10.55
CA PRO A 111 7.52 -24.49 -11.70
C PRO A 111 6.24 -25.09 -12.29
N GLY A 112 6.13 -25.10 -13.62
CA GLY A 112 4.99 -25.69 -14.31
C GLY A 112 4.69 -27.10 -13.78
N ASP A 113 3.53 -27.25 -13.16
CA ASP A 113 2.86 -28.54 -13.07
C ASP A 113 2.33 -28.88 -14.46
N SER A 114 3.22 -29.39 -15.30
CA SER A 114 2.90 -30.06 -16.57
C SER A 114 4.17 -30.66 -17.16
N ALA A 115 4.38 -31.96 -16.95
CA ALA A 115 4.57 -32.91 -18.04
C ALA A 115 4.76 -34.36 -17.52
N VAL A 116 3.72 -35.16 -17.79
CA VAL A 116 3.67 -36.64 -17.98
C VAL A 116 3.70 -37.54 -16.73
#